data_AF-T1BLT8-F1
#
_entry.id   AF-T1BLT8-F1
#
_cell.length_a   1.000
_cell.length_b   1.000
_cell.length_c   1.000
_cell.angle_alpha   90.00
_cell.angle_beta   90.00
_cell.angle_gamma   90.00
#
_symmetry.space_group_name_H-M   'P 1'
#
loop_
_entity.id
_entity.type
_entity.pdbx_description
1 polymer ?
#
loop_
_entity_poly.entity_id
_entity_poly.type
_entity_poly.pdbx_seq_one_letter_code
_entity_poly.pdbx_strand_id
1 'polypeptide(L)' 'FGWGRKLPLIVQSEAAECGLACLAMVASYHGFETDLAALRRRFSLSLKGATLSRLIEMAQALGLQGRPL' A
#
# COMPACT_ATOMS: atom_id res chain seq x y z
N PHE A 1 -10.90 24.97 -10.17
CA PHE A 1 -10.07 24.59 -9.01
C PHE A 1 -10.23 23.08 -8.75
N GLY A 2 -9.25 22.28 -9.20
CA GLY A 2 -8.96 20.90 -8.76
C GLY A 2 -10.05 19.83 -8.73
N TRP A 3 -10.51 19.32 -9.88
CA TRP A 3 -11.31 18.08 -9.96
C TRP A 3 -10.41 16.86 -10.23
N GLY A 4 -9.61 16.48 -9.25
CA GLY A 4 -8.82 15.25 -9.28
C GLY A 4 -9.06 14.46 -7.99
N ARG A 5 -9.03 13.12 -8.06
CA ARG A 5 -8.96 12.28 -6.86
C ARG A 5 -7.76 12.75 -6.03
N LYS A 6 -7.89 12.83 -4.71
CA LYS A 6 -6.79 13.16 -3.79
C LYS A 6 -6.28 11.86 -3.17
N LEU A 7 -4.96 11.70 -3.05
CA LEU A 7 -4.38 10.56 -2.33
C LEU A 7 -4.86 10.62 -0.86
N PRO A 8 -5.57 9.59 -0.35
CA PRO A 8 -5.97 9.57 1.04
C PRO A 8 -4.74 9.40 1.94
N LEU A 9 -4.73 10.06 3.09
CA LEU A 9 -3.68 9.87 4.09
C LEU A 9 -4.05 8.68 4.98
N ILE A 10 -3.27 7.60 4.90
CA ILE A 10 -3.40 6.43 5.76
C ILE A 10 -2.15 6.35 6.62
N VAL A 11 -2.32 6.50 7.94
CA VAL A 11 -1.21 6.51 8.90
C VAL A 11 -0.91 5.08 9.34
N GLN A 12 0.37 4.69 9.28
CA GLN A 12 0.83 3.41 9.80
C GLN A 12 0.55 3.30 11.31
N SER A 13 0.04 2.15 11.76
CA SER A 13 -0.19 1.91 13.19
C SER A 13 1.03 1.24 13.84
N GLU A 14 1.83 0.50 13.06
CA GLU A 14 3.07 -0.11 13.52
C GLU A 14 4.29 0.40 12.72
N ALA A 15 5.48 0.31 13.31
CA ALA A 15 6.71 0.83 12.73
C ALA A 15 7.07 0.15 11.39
N ALA A 16 6.75 -1.14 11.24
CA ALA A 16 7.12 -1.97 10.10
C ALA A 16 6.24 -1.76 8.85
N GLU A 17 5.27 -0.84 8.88
CA GLU A 17 4.18 -0.84 7.91
C GLU A 17 4.19 0.32 6.93
N CYS A 18 5.22 1.17 6.96
CA CYS A 18 5.31 2.32 6.09
C CYS A 18 5.03 1.97 4.61
N GLY A 19 5.64 0.89 4.11
CA GLY A 19 5.41 0.41 2.74
C GLY A 19 3.98 -0.09 2.49
N LEU A 20 3.37 -0.77 3.47
CA LEU A 20 2.00 -1.29 3.35
C LEU A 20 0.98 -0.15 3.40
N ALA A 21 1.20 0.85 4.26
CA ALA A 21 0.40 2.07 4.31
C ALA A 21 0.48 2.84 2.98
N CYS A 22 1.66 2.96 2.38
CA CYS A 22 1.82 3.53 1.05
C CYS A 22 1.04 2.77 -0.03
N LEU A 23 1.10 1.43 -0.02
CA LEU A 23 0.32 0.62 -0.95
C LEU A 23 -1.19 0.82 -0.76
N ALA A 24 -1.67 0.90 0.48
CA ALA A 24 -3.07 1.20 0.77
C ALA A 24 -3.46 2.57 0.19
N MET A 25 -2.66 3.63 0.43
CA MET A 25 -2.95 4.96 -0.09
C MET A 25 -3.06 4.98 -1.62
N VAL A 26 -2.10 4.35 -2.31
CA VAL A 26 -2.08 4.28 -3.79
C VAL A 26 -3.25 3.46 -4.31
N ALA A 27 -3.53 2.30 -3.72
CA ALA A 27 -4.66 1.46 -4.12
C ALA A 27 -6.00 2.19 -3.92
N SER A 28 -6.22 2.82 -2.76
CA SER A 28 -7.43 3.61 -2.50
C SER A 28 -7.59 4.77 -3.48
N TYR A 29 -6.49 5.45 -3.85
CA TYR A 29 -6.53 6.49 -4.87
C TYR A 29 -6.98 5.99 -6.23
N HIS A 30 -6.57 4.77 -6.62
CA HIS A 30 -7.02 4.14 -7.86
C HIS A 30 -8.44 3.53 -7.78
N GLY A 31 -9.10 3.60 -6.62
CA GLY A 31 -10.49 3.16 -6.45
C GLY A 31 -10.64 1.76 -5.88
N PHE A 32 -9.57 1.16 -5.36
CA PHE A 32 -9.67 -0.06 -4.59
C PHE A 32 -10.21 0.25 -3.19
N GLU A 33 -11.27 -0.44 -2.78
CA GLU A 33 -11.76 -0.37 -1.39
C GLU A 33 -10.84 -1.20 -0.49
N THR A 34 -9.77 -0.57 -0.01
CA THR A 34 -8.80 -1.19 0.90
C THR A 34 -8.38 -0.21 1.99
N ASP A 35 -7.93 -0.78 3.11
CA ASP A 35 -7.30 -0.08 4.20
C ASP A 35 -6.11 -0.89 4.73
N LEU A 36 -5.45 -0.41 5.78
CA LEU A 36 -4.30 -1.09 6.38
C LEU A 36 -4.69 -2.44 7.00
N ALA A 37 -5.90 -2.56 7.58
CA ALA A 37 -6.37 -3.78 8.21
C ALA A 37 -6.66 -4.89 7.16
N ALA A 38 -7.24 -4.52 6.03
CA ALA A 38 -7.47 -5.40 4.89
C ALA A 38 -6.15 -5.90 4.29
N LEU A 39 -5.18 -5.01 4.11
CA LEU A 39 -3.87 -5.40 3.58
C LEU A 39 -3.08 -6.28 4.55
N ARG A 40 -3.15 -6.03 5.87
CA ARG A 40 -2.53 -6.91 6.90
C ARG A 40 -3.07 -8.33 6.87
N ARG A 41 -4.38 -8.51 6.66
CA ARG A 41 -4.98 -9.85 6.54
C ARG A 41 -4.49 -10.60 5.31
N ARG A 42 -4.15 -9.87 4.25
CA ARG A 42 -3.71 -10.44 2.97
C ARG A 42 -2.19 -10.64 2.90
N PHE A 43 -1.41 -9.79 3.56
CA PHE A 43 0.03 -9.76 3.48
C PHE A 43 0.63 -9.74 4.89
N SER A 44 1.40 -10.78 5.20
CA SER A 44 2.23 -10.79 6.40
C SER A 44 3.43 -9.86 6.21
N LEU A 45 3.68 -9.03 7.23
CA LEU A 45 4.86 -8.19 7.32
C LEU A 45 5.85 -8.78 8.32
N SER A 46 7.14 -8.58 8.03
CA SER A 46 8.19 -8.84 9.00
C SER A 46 8.27 -7.70 10.01
N LEU A 47 8.78 -7.97 11.21
CA LEU A 47 9.16 -6.93 12.18
C LEU A 47 10.18 -5.93 11.61
N LYS A 48 10.95 -6.33 10.58
CA LYS A 48 11.89 -5.47 9.86
C LYS A 48 11.20 -4.64 8.74
N GLY A 49 9.90 -4.78 8.56
CA GLY A 49 9.14 -4.19 7.46
C GLY A 49 9.13 -5.03 6.19
N ALA A 50 8.98 -4.37 5.04
CA ALA A 50 8.95 -4.99 3.72
C ALA A 50 10.10 -4.49 2.84
N THR A 51 10.72 -5.38 2.09
CA THR A 51 11.68 -5.03 1.05
C THR A 51 10.95 -4.45 -0.17
N LEU A 52 11.67 -3.71 -1.03
CA LEU A 52 11.08 -3.19 -2.28
C LEU A 52 10.55 -4.31 -3.17
N SER A 53 11.28 -5.42 -3.33
CA SER A 53 10.79 -6.60 -4.07
C SER A 53 9.45 -7.08 -3.53
N ARG A 54 9.33 -7.17 -2.20
CA ARG A 54 8.09 -7.61 -1.58
C ARG A 54 6.94 -6.63 -1.81
N LEU A 55 7.21 -5.32 -1.78
CA LEU A 55 6.20 -4.31 -2.10
C LEU A 55 5.72 -4.41 -3.56
N ILE A 56 6.62 -4.72 -4.50
CA ILE A 56 6.25 -4.93 -5.91
C ILE A 56 5.35 -6.17 -6.05
N GLU A 57 5.68 -7.27 -5.37
CA GLU A 57 4.85 -8.49 -5.35
C GLU A 57 3.46 -8.22 -4.75
N MET A 58 3.38 -7.46 -3.65
CA MET A 58 2.12 -7.04 -3.04
C MET A 58 1.31 -6.14 -3.99
N ALA A 59 1.95 -5.20 -4.68
CA ALA A 59 1.31 -4.34 -5.66
C ALA A 59 0.72 -5.15 -6.83
N GLN A 60 1.48 -6.12 -7.36
CA GLN A 60 1.00 -7.03 -8.41
C GLN A 60 -0.21 -7.84 -7.96
N ALA A 61 -0.21 -8.34 -6.72
CA ALA A 61 -1.36 -9.04 -6.15
C ALA A 61 -2.60 -8.13 -6.01
N LEU A 62 -2.42 -6.81 -5.90
CA LEU A 62 -3.49 -5.81 -5.92
C LEU A 62 -3.91 -5.40 -7.34
N GLY A 63 -3.29 -5.94 -8.39
CA GLY A 63 -3.55 -5.55 -9.78
C GLY A 63 -2.82 -4.26 -10.20
N LEU A 64 -1.81 -3.84 -9.45
CA LEU A 64 -0.96 -2.68 -9.75
C LEU A 64 0.41 -3.14 -10.26
N GLN A 65 1.05 -2.37 -11.13
CA GLN A 65 2.38 -2.69 -11.64
C GLN A 65 3.43 -1.73 -11.05
N GLY A 66 4.40 -2.28 -10.33
CA GLY A 66 5.57 -1.54 -9.84
C GLY A 66 6.69 -1.48 -10.88
N ARG A 67 7.38 -0.34 -10.97
CA ARG A 67 8.57 -0.13 -11.83
C ARG A 67 9.73 0.42 -10.99
N PRO A 68 10.64 -0.43 -10.48
CA PRO A 68 11.81 0.02 -9.74
C PRO A 68 12.81 0.76 -10.66
N LEU A 69 13.67 1.59 -10.07
CA LEU A 69 14.77 2.31 -10.73
C LEU A 69 16.13 1.77 -10.24
#